data_AF-W9PAS7-F1
#
_entry.id   AF-W9PAS7-F1
#
_cell.length_a   1.000
_cell.length_b   1.000
_cell.length_c   1.000
_cell.angle_alpha   90.00
_cell.angle_beta   90.00
_cell.angle_gamma   90.00
#
_symmetry.space_group_name_H-M   'P 1'
#
loop_
_entity.id
_entity.type
_entity.pdbx_description
1 polymer ?
#
loop_
_entity_poly.entity_id
_entity_poly.type
_entity_poly.pdbx_seq_one_letter_code
_entity_poly.pdbx_strand_id
1 'polypeptide(L)'
;MASKDGQDSTPRRHSLSDECDTNSTADEKRLVAKLDFYIIPLVMVLYLFSFLDRVNIGNARLYGLEEDLDLSSSQFQVAVSILFVTYLLFEVPSNLVLKLFTPRRWIAFIAAAWGIIATLTGLVNSYGALIACRLLLGAVEAGLFPGLTVYLTFFYTKRELALRVGYLFVSAAVAGALGGLLAYGIGHMDGLHGMSGWRWIMIIEGIPSFLLGVVTYFALPNDAETAYFLDENERALMRLRHAREYGNTASSREFSKKDMMCAFKDWKVWAFCVAQFGVDTMLYGFSTFLPTIIRDLGDWTVAETQLLTVPCYFLGAAAYMSTAFLSDKLQQRGLFCVIFGVISVVGYAVLLADVSSGVHYFGCFLVAGGLYVVVGLPLAWVS
;
A
#
# COMPACT_ATOMS: atom_id res chain seq x y z
N MET A 1 26.20 80.90 13.92
CA MET A 1 25.45 80.77 15.18
C MET A 1 24.42 79.65 14.96
N ALA A 2 24.54 78.53 15.71
CA ALA A 2 23.60 77.40 15.91
C ALA A 2 23.00 76.70 14.65
N SER A 3 23.33 75.44 14.32
CA SER A 3 22.89 74.16 14.94
C SER A 3 21.37 73.92 14.91
N LYS A 4 20.92 72.88 14.19
CA LYS A 4 20.14 71.76 14.75
C LYS A 4 19.89 70.61 13.77
N ASP A 5 20.10 69.42 14.34
CA ASP A 5 19.85 68.08 13.84
C ASP A 5 18.38 67.78 13.50
N GLY A 6 18.21 66.73 12.69
CA GLY A 6 16.92 66.08 12.45
C GLY A 6 17.07 64.85 11.56
N GLN A 7 17.88 63.86 11.98
CA GLN A 7 17.86 62.52 11.40
C GLN A 7 16.51 61.86 11.72
N ASP A 8 15.69 61.68 10.69
CA ASP A 8 14.45 60.93 10.76
C ASP A 8 14.78 59.43 10.82
N SER A 9 14.49 58.80 11.96
CA SER A 9 14.75 57.39 12.23
C SER A 9 13.43 56.62 12.18
N THR A 10 13.04 56.19 10.97
CA THR A 10 11.99 55.17 10.81
C THR A 10 12.48 53.83 11.37
N PRO A 11 11.83 53.22 12.37
CA PRO A 11 12.21 51.90 12.86
C PRO A 11 11.81 50.84 11.83
N ARG A 12 12.75 49.92 11.56
CA ARG A 12 12.62 48.77 10.67
C ARG A 12 11.35 47.97 10.97
N ARG A 13 10.39 47.96 10.03
CA ARG A 13 9.26 47.01 9.96
C ARG A 13 9.66 45.64 9.36
N HIS A 14 10.95 45.33 9.32
CA HIS A 14 11.48 44.19 8.55
C HIS A 14 11.83 42.95 9.39
N SER A 15 11.47 42.89 10.69
CA SER A 15 11.82 41.75 11.55
C SER A 15 10.62 40.91 12.02
N LEU A 16 9.41 41.47 12.10
CA LEU A 16 8.25 40.75 12.67
C LEU A 16 7.55 39.80 11.68
N SER A 17 7.58 40.10 10.37
CA SER A 17 7.02 39.20 9.34
C SER A 17 7.91 37.97 9.12
N ASP A 18 9.24 38.18 9.07
CA ASP A 18 10.19 37.10 8.84
C ASP A 18 10.30 36.15 10.06
N GLU A 19 10.22 36.66 11.30
CA GLU A 19 10.16 35.82 12.52
C GLU A 19 8.82 35.07 12.66
N CYS A 20 7.70 35.63 12.18
CA CYS A 20 6.40 34.96 12.17
C CYS A 20 6.34 33.84 11.12
N ASP A 21 6.94 34.04 9.94
CA ASP A 21 6.98 33.05 8.87
C ASP A 21 8.00 31.92 9.12
N THR A 22 9.15 32.22 9.75
CA THR A 22 10.12 31.17 10.13
C THR A 22 9.64 30.31 11.31
N ASN A 23 8.97 30.88 12.31
CA ASN A 23 8.34 30.09 13.36
C ASN A 23 7.15 29.26 12.83
N SER A 24 6.32 29.83 11.93
CA SER A 24 5.22 29.10 11.28
C SER A 24 5.72 27.86 10.53
N THR A 25 6.85 27.94 9.82
CA THR A 25 7.36 26.79 9.05
C THR A 25 8.02 25.72 9.93
N ALA A 26 8.67 26.09 11.03
CA ALA A 26 9.21 25.13 12.00
C ALA A 26 8.08 24.39 12.75
N ASP A 27 7.04 25.11 13.15
CA ASP A 27 5.89 24.52 13.84
C ASP A 27 5.03 23.66 12.90
N GLU A 28 4.90 24.03 11.63
CA GLU A 28 4.28 23.18 10.61
C GLU A 28 5.05 21.87 10.41
N LYS A 29 6.39 21.90 10.38
CA LYS A 29 7.20 20.67 10.28
C LYS A 29 7.05 19.77 11.50
N ARG A 30 7.00 20.35 12.70
CA ARG A 30 6.76 19.61 13.96
C ARG A 30 5.38 18.97 13.96
N LEU A 31 4.36 19.71 13.51
CA LEU A 31 3.00 19.22 13.37
C LEU A 31 2.93 18.03 12.41
N VAL A 32 3.55 18.14 11.22
CA VAL A 32 3.58 17.04 10.23
C VAL A 32 4.31 15.82 10.78
N ALA A 33 5.45 16.01 11.47
CA ALA A 33 6.15 14.90 12.10
C ALA A 33 5.31 14.21 13.19
N LYS A 34 4.51 14.98 13.94
CA LYS A 34 3.56 14.44 14.92
C LYS A 34 2.44 13.66 14.22
N LEU A 35 1.85 14.19 13.16
CA LEU A 35 0.87 13.46 12.34
C LEU A 35 1.45 12.16 11.80
N ASP A 36 2.67 12.20 11.25
CA ASP A 36 3.37 11.02 10.75
C ASP A 36 3.55 9.96 11.83
N PHE A 37 3.95 10.35 13.04
CA PHE A 37 4.16 9.43 14.15
C PHE A 37 2.88 8.69 14.59
N TYR A 38 1.73 9.36 14.58
CA TYR A 38 0.47 8.76 15.05
C TYR A 38 -0.33 8.05 13.94
N ILE A 39 -0.31 8.57 12.72
CA ILE A 39 -1.16 8.08 11.63
C ILE A 39 -0.45 7.04 10.77
N ILE A 40 0.78 7.32 10.35
CA ILE A 40 1.46 6.54 9.31
C ILE A 40 1.79 5.12 9.75
N PRO A 41 2.32 4.85 10.96
CA PRO A 41 2.55 3.48 11.41
C PRO A 41 1.30 2.61 11.36
N LEU A 42 0.14 3.14 11.79
CA LEU A 42 -1.11 2.37 11.80
C LEU A 42 -1.59 2.08 10.36
N VAL A 43 -1.56 3.09 9.49
CA VAL A 43 -1.95 2.96 8.08
C VAL A 43 -1.01 1.99 7.33
N MET A 44 0.30 2.08 7.59
CA MET A 44 1.29 1.16 7.02
C MET A 44 1.07 -0.27 7.49
N VAL A 45 0.83 -0.50 8.79
CA VAL A 45 0.57 -1.84 9.32
C VAL A 45 -0.72 -2.41 8.76
N LEU A 46 -1.80 -1.62 8.65
CA LEU A 46 -3.05 -2.04 7.99
C LEU A 46 -2.82 -2.51 6.55
N TYR A 47 -2.09 -1.70 5.77
CA TYR A 47 -1.84 -2.03 4.38
C TYR A 47 -0.85 -3.19 4.21
N LEU A 48 0.13 -3.31 5.12
CA LEU A 48 1.05 -4.44 5.19
C LEU A 48 0.26 -5.74 5.37
N PHE A 49 -0.61 -5.82 6.37
CA PHE A 49 -1.42 -7.01 6.63
C PHE A 49 -2.38 -7.32 5.47
N SER A 50 -2.98 -6.30 4.86
CA SER A 50 -3.82 -6.46 3.66
C SER A 50 -3.06 -7.07 2.49
N PHE A 51 -1.86 -6.56 2.18
CA PHE A 51 -1.05 -7.12 1.11
C PHE A 51 -0.55 -8.54 1.44
N LEU A 52 -0.24 -8.80 2.71
CA LEU A 52 0.22 -10.09 3.20
C LEU A 52 -0.82 -11.18 2.92
N ASP A 53 -2.09 -10.97 3.25
CA ASP A 53 -3.18 -11.91 2.99
C ASP A 53 -3.42 -12.18 1.49
N ARG A 54 -3.29 -11.16 0.63
CA ARG A 54 -3.42 -11.35 -0.82
C ARG A 54 -2.38 -12.33 -1.36
N VAL A 55 -1.12 -12.17 -0.97
CA VAL A 55 -0.03 -13.03 -1.44
C VAL A 55 0.02 -14.36 -0.69
N ASN A 56 -0.67 -14.47 0.44
CA ASN A 56 -0.65 -15.65 1.29
C ASN A 56 -1.16 -16.91 0.61
N ILE A 57 -2.07 -16.79 -0.36
CA ILE A 57 -2.52 -17.94 -1.15
C ILE A 57 -1.37 -18.61 -1.91
N GLY A 58 -0.37 -17.83 -2.34
CA GLY A 58 0.84 -18.33 -2.97
C GLY A 58 1.66 -19.19 -2.02
N ASN A 59 1.78 -18.76 -0.76
CA ASN A 59 2.47 -19.51 0.28
C ASN A 59 1.70 -20.79 0.65
N ALA A 60 0.39 -20.68 0.85
CA ALA A 60 -0.51 -21.78 1.15
C ALA A 60 -0.43 -22.91 0.12
N ARG A 61 -0.23 -22.58 -1.17
CA ARG A 61 -0.06 -23.57 -2.24
C ARG A 61 1.07 -24.56 -1.96
N LEU A 62 2.20 -24.07 -1.44
CA LEU A 62 3.36 -24.89 -1.12
C LEU A 62 3.15 -25.78 0.12
N TYR A 63 2.15 -25.47 0.95
CA TYR A 63 1.80 -26.23 2.15
C TYR A 63 0.56 -27.12 1.96
N GLY A 64 0.32 -27.60 0.73
CA GLY A 64 -0.68 -28.62 0.46
C GLY A 64 -2.11 -28.12 0.22
N LEU A 65 -2.32 -26.82 -0.04
CA LEU A 65 -3.68 -26.28 -0.32
C LEU A 65 -4.37 -27.01 -1.49
N GLU A 66 -3.64 -27.28 -2.58
CA GLU A 66 -4.20 -27.94 -3.76
C GLU A 66 -4.57 -29.40 -3.48
N GLU A 67 -3.73 -30.11 -2.71
CA GLU A 67 -3.94 -31.52 -2.35
C GLU A 67 -5.10 -31.69 -1.36
N ASP A 68 -5.19 -30.84 -0.34
CA ASP A 68 -6.22 -30.90 0.69
C ASP A 68 -7.63 -30.59 0.18
N LEU A 69 -7.74 -29.76 -0.86
CA LEU A 69 -9.00 -29.30 -1.42
C LEU A 69 -9.32 -29.94 -2.79
N ASP A 70 -8.48 -30.86 -3.25
CA ASP A 70 -8.55 -31.53 -4.56
C ASP A 70 -8.70 -30.53 -5.71
N LEU A 71 -7.82 -29.51 -5.73
CA LEU A 71 -7.85 -28.42 -6.70
C LEU A 71 -7.04 -28.76 -7.94
N SER A 72 -7.62 -28.50 -9.12
CA SER A 72 -6.83 -28.41 -10.33
C SER A 72 -6.01 -27.11 -10.36
N SER A 73 -4.90 -27.08 -11.11
CA SER A 73 -4.11 -25.85 -11.30
C SER A 73 -4.96 -24.70 -11.88
N SER A 74 -5.97 -25.02 -12.70
CA SER A 74 -6.90 -24.01 -13.24
C SER A 74 -7.87 -23.48 -12.17
N GLN A 75 -8.37 -24.33 -11.28
CA GLN A 75 -9.20 -23.91 -10.14
C GLN A 75 -8.43 -23.04 -9.16
N PHE A 76 -7.15 -23.34 -8.91
CA PHE A 76 -6.28 -22.49 -8.11
C PHE A 76 -6.13 -21.09 -8.73
N GLN A 77 -5.86 -21.01 -10.04
CA GLN A 77 -5.78 -19.71 -10.74
C GLN A 77 -7.09 -18.92 -10.68
N VAL A 78 -8.24 -19.60 -10.76
CA VAL A 78 -9.55 -18.96 -10.54
C VAL A 78 -9.67 -18.46 -9.10
N ALA A 79 -9.28 -19.23 -8.09
CA ALA A 79 -9.32 -18.80 -6.69
C ALA A 79 -8.43 -17.59 -6.40
N VAL A 80 -7.28 -17.46 -7.07
CA VAL A 80 -6.42 -16.28 -6.98
C VAL A 80 -7.08 -15.05 -7.62
N SER A 81 -7.64 -15.21 -8.82
CA SER A 81 -8.14 -14.08 -9.63
C SER A 81 -9.55 -13.60 -9.26
N ILE A 82 -10.42 -14.49 -8.77
CA ILE A 82 -11.85 -14.18 -8.52
C ILE A 82 -12.04 -13.08 -7.47
N LEU A 83 -11.11 -12.96 -6.51
CA LEU A 83 -11.08 -11.88 -5.52
C LEU A 83 -11.15 -10.50 -6.18
N PHE A 84 -10.41 -10.29 -7.27
CA PHE A 84 -10.31 -9.00 -7.94
C PHE A 84 -11.61 -8.60 -8.63
N VAL A 85 -12.46 -9.57 -9.01
CA VAL A 85 -13.77 -9.28 -9.61
C VAL A 85 -14.64 -8.51 -8.61
N THR A 86 -14.80 -9.05 -7.41
CA THR A 86 -15.52 -8.37 -6.33
C THR A 86 -14.81 -7.13 -5.85
N TYR A 87 -13.48 -7.13 -5.82
CA TYR A 87 -12.71 -5.95 -5.45
C TYR A 87 -13.05 -4.76 -6.35
N LEU A 88 -12.98 -4.93 -7.68
CA LEU A 88 -13.28 -3.88 -8.65
C LEU A 88 -14.74 -3.41 -8.59
N LEU A 89 -15.69 -4.34 -8.37
CA LEU A 89 -17.11 -4.00 -8.28
C LEU A 89 -17.43 -3.18 -7.02
N PHE A 90 -16.78 -3.48 -5.90
CA PHE A 90 -17.07 -2.84 -4.61
C PHE A 90 -16.13 -1.68 -4.27
N GLU A 91 -15.07 -1.43 -5.05
CA GLU A 91 -14.13 -0.34 -4.82
C GLU A 91 -14.81 1.04 -4.83
N VAL A 92 -15.58 1.33 -5.90
CA VAL A 92 -16.30 2.60 -6.03
C VAL A 92 -17.43 2.72 -4.99
N PRO A 93 -18.33 1.73 -4.82
CA PRO A 93 -19.34 1.77 -3.77
C PRO A 93 -18.75 1.98 -2.37
N SER A 94 -17.69 1.25 -2.01
CA SER A 94 -17.07 1.33 -0.70
C SER A 94 -16.50 2.73 -0.41
N ASN A 95 -15.91 3.37 -1.42
CA ASN A 95 -15.40 4.73 -1.26
C ASN A 95 -16.52 5.79 -1.16
N LEU A 96 -17.69 5.54 -1.74
CA LEU A 96 -18.88 6.38 -1.52
C LEU A 96 -19.41 6.24 -0.09
N VAL A 97 -19.41 5.01 0.45
CA VAL A 97 -19.81 4.74 1.84
C VAL A 97 -18.88 5.42 2.84
N LEU A 98 -17.58 5.52 2.55
CA LEU A 98 -16.63 6.29 3.36
C LEU A 98 -17.03 7.77 3.53
N LYS A 99 -17.75 8.38 2.58
CA LYS A 99 -18.25 9.75 2.72
C LYS A 99 -19.49 9.86 3.63
N LEU A 100 -20.22 8.76 3.80
CA LEU A 100 -21.43 8.69 4.61
C LEU A 100 -21.13 8.30 6.06
N PHE A 101 -20.09 7.49 6.28
CA PHE A 101 -19.63 7.06 7.60
C PHE A 101 -18.36 7.80 8.01
N THR A 102 -18.02 7.76 9.30
CA THR A 102 -16.73 8.32 9.73
C THR A 102 -15.58 7.36 9.34
N PRO A 103 -14.42 7.87 8.87
CA PRO A 103 -13.32 7.01 8.39
C PRO A 103 -12.88 5.96 9.40
N ARG A 104 -12.80 6.34 10.68
CA ARG A 104 -12.52 5.44 11.80
C ARG A 104 -13.42 4.21 11.83
N ARG A 105 -14.74 4.40 11.65
CA ARG A 105 -15.71 3.30 11.74
C ARG A 105 -15.63 2.42 10.51
N TRP A 106 -15.49 3.02 9.33
CA TRP A 106 -15.47 2.29 8.07
C TRP A 106 -14.19 1.48 7.88
N ILE A 107 -13.02 2.09 8.10
CA ILE A 107 -11.73 1.40 7.96
C ILE A 107 -11.60 0.29 9.01
N ALA A 108 -12.04 0.53 10.25
CA ALA A 108 -12.06 -0.51 11.29
C ALA A 108 -13.01 -1.67 10.95
N PHE A 109 -14.20 -1.36 10.41
CA PHE A 109 -15.14 -2.39 9.96
C PHE A 109 -14.54 -3.23 8.83
N ILE A 110 -13.94 -2.60 7.82
CA ILE A 110 -13.26 -3.30 6.73
C ILE A 110 -12.19 -4.23 7.29
N ALA A 111 -11.27 -3.70 8.10
CA ALA A 111 -10.16 -4.49 8.65
C ALA A 111 -10.64 -5.65 9.53
N ALA A 112 -11.65 -5.43 10.37
CA ALA A 112 -12.21 -6.49 11.22
C ALA A 112 -12.96 -7.56 10.40
N ALA A 113 -13.83 -7.16 9.48
CA ALA A 113 -14.59 -8.09 8.64
C ALA A 113 -13.68 -8.90 7.72
N TRP A 114 -12.68 -8.26 7.11
CA TRP A 114 -11.66 -8.93 6.31
C TRP A 114 -10.82 -9.90 7.14
N GLY A 115 -10.36 -9.50 8.33
CA GLY A 115 -9.62 -10.39 9.24
C GLY A 115 -10.42 -11.63 9.65
N ILE A 116 -11.73 -11.49 9.90
CA ILE A 116 -12.62 -12.64 10.16
C ILE A 116 -12.66 -13.58 8.95
N ILE A 117 -12.86 -13.05 7.74
CA ILE A 117 -12.95 -13.85 6.52
C ILE A 117 -11.61 -14.56 6.25
N ALA A 118 -10.48 -13.87 6.44
CA ALA A 118 -9.14 -14.44 6.31
C ALA A 118 -8.95 -15.62 7.28
N THR A 119 -9.30 -15.46 8.57
CA THR A 119 -9.23 -16.56 9.56
C THR A 119 -10.14 -17.72 9.18
N LEU A 120 -11.38 -17.44 8.76
CA LEU A 120 -12.33 -18.48 8.34
C LEU A 120 -11.89 -19.20 7.06
N THR A 121 -11.06 -18.57 6.22
CA THR A 121 -10.50 -19.21 5.03
C THR A 121 -9.62 -20.40 5.39
N GLY A 122 -8.93 -20.39 6.54
CA GLY A 122 -8.15 -21.56 6.99
C GLY A 122 -9.00 -22.77 7.42
N LEU A 123 -10.32 -22.59 7.57
CA LEU A 123 -11.25 -23.66 7.97
C LEU A 123 -12.01 -24.27 6.78
N VAL A 124 -11.78 -23.80 5.56
CA VAL A 124 -12.51 -24.31 4.38
C VAL A 124 -12.10 -25.74 4.06
N ASN A 125 -13.04 -26.51 3.53
CA ASN A 125 -12.85 -27.93 3.18
C ASN A 125 -13.28 -28.26 1.75
N SER A 126 -13.60 -27.23 0.94
CA SER A 126 -13.98 -27.43 -0.46
C SER A 126 -13.60 -26.23 -1.32
N TYR A 127 -13.43 -26.48 -2.62
CA TYR A 127 -13.23 -25.43 -3.63
C TYR A 127 -14.32 -24.35 -3.57
N GLY A 128 -15.60 -24.75 -3.46
CA GLY A 128 -16.72 -23.81 -3.40
C GLY A 128 -16.64 -22.88 -2.17
N ALA A 129 -16.25 -23.41 -1.01
CA ALA A 129 -16.05 -22.61 0.20
C ALA A 129 -14.86 -21.66 0.05
N LEU A 130 -13.75 -22.11 -0.56
CA LEU A 130 -12.61 -21.25 -0.88
C LEU A 130 -13.02 -20.08 -1.79
N ILE A 131 -13.76 -20.35 -2.87
CA ILE A 131 -14.25 -19.30 -3.78
C ILE A 131 -15.19 -18.33 -3.06
N ALA A 132 -16.10 -18.82 -2.23
CA ALA A 132 -17.00 -17.96 -1.45
C ALA A 132 -16.21 -17.04 -0.51
N CYS A 133 -15.23 -17.58 0.23
CA CYS A 133 -14.33 -16.79 1.05
C CYS A 133 -13.60 -15.73 0.22
N ARG A 134 -13.05 -16.08 -0.95
CA ARG A 134 -12.32 -15.16 -1.85
C ARG A 134 -13.19 -14.00 -2.35
N LEU A 135 -14.42 -14.29 -2.74
CA LEU A 135 -15.38 -13.27 -3.19
C LEU A 135 -15.76 -12.31 -2.05
N LEU A 136 -16.03 -12.85 -0.86
CA LEU A 136 -16.33 -12.03 0.32
C LEU A 136 -15.14 -11.17 0.73
N LEU A 137 -13.94 -11.76 0.69
CA LEU A 137 -12.68 -11.09 1.00
C LEU A 137 -12.47 -9.90 0.06
N GLY A 138 -12.58 -10.13 -1.25
CA GLY A 138 -12.47 -9.06 -2.25
C GLY A 138 -13.53 -7.96 -2.08
N ALA A 139 -14.78 -8.31 -1.77
CA ALA A 139 -15.86 -7.34 -1.57
C ALA A 139 -15.62 -6.43 -0.35
N VAL A 140 -15.08 -6.97 0.74
CA VAL A 140 -14.79 -6.21 1.97
C VAL A 140 -13.51 -5.40 1.83
N GLU A 141 -12.46 -6.00 1.28
CA GLU A 141 -11.14 -5.39 1.18
C GLU A 141 -11.07 -4.25 0.14
N ALA A 142 -11.98 -4.23 -0.83
CA ALA A 142 -12.07 -3.25 -1.92
C ALA A 142 -11.90 -1.79 -1.49
N GLY A 143 -12.44 -1.44 -0.31
CA GLY A 143 -12.43 -0.08 0.20
C GLY A 143 -11.15 0.36 0.89
N LEU A 144 -10.24 -0.56 1.20
CA LEU A 144 -9.14 -0.28 2.12
C LEU A 144 -8.14 0.70 1.50
N PHE A 145 -7.54 0.38 0.35
CA PHE A 145 -6.55 1.24 -0.29
C PHE A 145 -7.11 2.63 -0.63
N PRO A 146 -8.20 2.78 -1.41
CA PRO A 146 -8.76 4.10 -1.72
C PRO A 146 -9.25 4.82 -0.46
N GLY A 147 -9.76 4.08 0.53
CA GLY A 147 -10.22 4.66 1.80
C GLY A 147 -9.08 5.21 2.64
N LEU A 148 -7.93 4.52 2.71
CA LEU A 148 -6.73 5.02 3.36
C LEU A 148 -6.16 6.24 2.61
N THR A 149 -6.15 6.23 1.27
CA THR A 149 -5.70 7.39 0.47
C THR A 149 -6.58 8.61 0.73
N VAL A 150 -7.91 8.46 0.70
CA VAL A 150 -8.85 9.56 1.02
C VAL A 150 -8.67 10.03 2.45
N TYR A 151 -8.55 9.11 3.41
CA TYR A 151 -8.33 9.44 4.81
C TYR A 151 -7.06 10.28 5.03
N LEU A 152 -5.95 9.96 4.35
CA LEU A 152 -4.72 10.76 4.41
C LEU A 152 -4.94 12.20 3.91
N THR A 153 -5.85 12.43 2.95
CA THR A 153 -6.16 13.80 2.48
C THR A 153 -6.78 14.70 3.56
N PHE A 154 -7.32 14.13 4.64
CA PHE A 154 -7.90 14.93 5.72
C PHE A 154 -6.85 15.55 6.63
N PHE A 155 -5.64 14.97 6.68
CA PHE A 155 -4.54 15.39 7.55
C PHE A 155 -3.36 15.99 6.78
N TYR A 156 -3.17 15.61 5.52
CA TYR A 156 -1.99 15.98 4.74
C TYR A 156 -2.34 16.86 3.55
N THR A 157 -1.43 17.77 3.22
CA THR A 157 -1.49 18.59 2.00
C THR A 157 -1.15 17.77 0.76
N LYS A 158 -1.51 18.26 -0.44
CA LYS A 158 -1.22 17.55 -1.70
C LYS A 158 0.27 17.23 -1.90
N ARG A 159 1.14 18.16 -1.49
CA ARG A 159 2.60 17.99 -1.57
C ARG A 159 3.13 16.93 -0.61
N GLU A 160 2.47 16.73 0.52
CA GLU A 160 2.87 15.76 1.54
C GLU A 160 2.31 14.36 1.24
N LEU A 161 1.12 14.31 0.63
CA LEU A 161 0.36 13.08 0.36
C LEU A 161 1.15 12.08 -0.48
N ALA A 162 1.83 12.54 -1.54
CA ALA A 162 2.58 11.67 -2.46
C ALA A 162 3.62 10.79 -1.73
N LEU A 163 4.36 11.36 -0.76
CA LEU A 163 5.34 10.62 0.02
C LEU A 163 4.67 9.57 0.92
N ARG A 164 3.53 9.88 1.52
CA ARG A 164 2.81 8.98 2.44
C ARG A 164 2.13 7.84 1.70
N VAL A 165 1.61 8.11 0.51
CA VAL A 165 1.14 7.06 -0.42
C VAL A 165 2.31 6.15 -0.82
N GLY A 166 3.51 6.72 -1.04
CA GLY A 166 4.73 5.93 -1.24
C GLY A 166 5.04 4.95 -0.10
N TYR A 167 4.80 5.33 1.16
CA TYR A 167 4.98 4.42 2.30
C TYR A 167 4.03 3.21 2.27
N LEU A 168 2.84 3.34 1.67
CA LEU A 168 1.95 2.18 1.46
C LEU A 168 2.59 1.17 0.52
N PHE A 169 3.21 1.62 -0.58
CA PHE A 169 3.90 0.72 -1.50
C PHE A 169 5.13 0.05 -0.87
N VAL A 170 5.88 0.77 -0.02
CA VAL A 170 6.94 0.15 0.81
C VAL A 170 6.35 -0.94 1.69
N SER A 171 5.20 -0.68 2.32
CA SER A 171 4.52 -1.63 3.20
C SER A 171 4.10 -2.91 2.46
N ALA A 172 3.68 -2.80 1.20
CA ALA A 172 3.40 -3.96 0.35
C ALA A 172 4.66 -4.80 0.04
N ALA A 173 5.80 -4.16 -0.26
CA ALA A 173 7.05 -4.88 -0.47
C ALA A 173 7.53 -5.59 0.82
N VAL A 174 7.43 -4.91 1.97
CA VAL A 174 7.75 -5.48 3.28
C VAL A 174 6.79 -6.62 3.63
N ALA A 175 5.51 -6.50 3.30
CA ALA A 175 4.52 -7.56 3.50
C ALA A 175 4.89 -8.85 2.76
N GLY A 176 5.40 -8.76 1.53
CA GLY A 176 5.89 -9.93 0.80
C GLY A 176 7.04 -10.64 1.53
N ALA A 177 8.02 -9.87 2.03
CA ALA A 177 9.14 -10.40 2.80
C ALA A 177 8.70 -11.04 4.13
N LEU A 178 7.80 -10.39 4.86
CA LEU A 178 7.28 -10.91 6.12
C LEU A 178 6.36 -12.12 5.91
N GLY A 179 5.57 -12.14 4.84
CA GLY A 179 4.71 -13.27 4.49
C GLY A 179 5.52 -14.55 4.25
N GLY A 180 6.64 -14.46 3.53
CA GLY A 180 7.56 -15.60 3.38
C GLY A 180 8.17 -16.05 4.71
N LEU A 181 8.55 -15.11 5.58
CA LEU A 181 9.11 -15.44 6.90
C LEU A 181 8.07 -16.07 7.85
N LEU A 182 6.84 -15.56 7.85
CA LEU A 182 5.72 -16.12 8.61
C LEU A 182 5.36 -17.51 8.10
N ALA A 183 5.28 -17.68 6.78
CA ALA A 183 5.05 -18.98 6.16
C ALA A 183 6.14 -19.99 6.55
N TYR A 184 7.42 -19.59 6.52
CA TYR A 184 8.53 -20.41 7.02
C TYR A 184 8.32 -20.84 8.48
N GLY A 185 8.01 -19.88 9.37
CA GLY A 185 7.83 -20.15 10.80
C GLY A 185 6.63 -21.06 11.09
N ILE A 186 5.46 -20.70 10.53
CA ILE A 186 4.19 -21.41 10.74
C ILE A 186 4.20 -22.76 10.02
N GLY A 187 4.95 -22.90 8.94
CA GLY A 187 5.10 -24.16 8.22
C GLY A 187 5.65 -25.32 9.07
N HIS A 188 6.32 -25.04 10.18
CA HIS A 188 6.75 -26.06 11.15
C HIS A 188 5.59 -26.62 11.98
N MET A 189 4.42 -25.99 11.94
CA MET A 189 3.18 -26.46 12.56
C MET A 189 2.37 -27.39 11.64
N ASP A 190 2.92 -27.78 10.49
CA ASP A 190 2.28 -28.74 9.59
C ASP A 190 2.02 -30.08 10.30
N GLY A 191 0.78 -30.58 10.18
CA GLY A 191 0.31 -31.78 10.88
C GLY A 191 -0.08 -31.56 12.35
N LEU A 192 0.13 -30.35 12.91
CA LEU A 192 -0.29 -30.03 14.27
C LEU A 192 -1.82 -30.01 14.37
N HIS A 193 -2.36 -30.81 15.29
CA HIS A 193 -3.80 -31.10 15.41
C HIS A 193 -4.44 -31.74 14.15
N GLY A 194 -3.66 -32.39 13.29
CA GLY A 194 -4.16 -32.99 12.05
C GLY A 194 -4.58 -31.97 10.99
N MET A 195 -4.16 -30.71 11.13
CA MET A 195 -4.36 -29.67 10.12
C MET A 195 -3.06 -29.43 9.37
N SER A 196 -3.18 -29.23 8.06
CA SER A 196 -2.08 -28.86 7.17
C SER A 196 -1.58 -27.44 7.45
N GLY A 197 -0.32 -27.19 7.09
CA GLY A 197 0.37 -25.93 7.32
C GLY A 197 -0.36 -24.71 6.71
N TRP A 198 -1.01 -24.87 5.55
CA TRP A 198 -1.72 -23.77 4.89
C TRP A 198 -2.91 -23.24 5.73
N ARG A 199 -3.58 -24.12 6.48
CA ARG A 199 -4.69 -23.73 7.36
C ARG A 199 -4.19 -22.87 8.51
N TRP A 200 -3.08 -23.27 9.11
CA TRP A 200 -2.42 -22.52 10.18
C TRP A 200 -1.95 -21.16 9.69
N ILE A 201 -1.37 -21.09 8.49
CA ILE A 201 -0.94 -19.84 7.87
C ILE A 201 -2.12 -18.86 7.75
N MET A 202 -3.25 -19.29 7.18
CA MET A 202 -4.45 -18.44 7.03
C MET A 202 -5.05 -18.02 8.38
N ILE A 203 -5.09 -18.92 9.38
CA ILE A 203 -5.65 -18.63 10.71
C ILE A 203 -4.78 -17.64 11.47
N ILE A 204 -3.47 -17.92 11.56
CA ILE A 204 -2.51 -17.15 12.36
C ILE A 204 -2.28 -15.76 11.75
N GLU A 205 -2.41 -15.60 10.44
CA GLU A 205 -2.30 -14.28 9.80
C GLU A 205 -3.63 -13.50 9.84
N GLY A 206 -4.78 -14.19 9.78
CA GLY A 206 -6.09 -13.56 9.88
C GLY A 206 -6.42 -13.00 11.29
N ILE A 207 -5.98 -13.67 12.36
CA ILE A 207 -6.28 -13.24 13.74
C ILE A 207 -5.69 -11.85 14.06
N PRO A 208 -4.39 -11.59 13.84
CA PRO A 208 -3.81 -10.26 14.03
C PRO A 208 -4.49 -9.21 13.16
N SER A 209 -4.95 -9.58 11.97
CA SER A 209 -5.68 -8.68 11.07
C SER A 209 -7.03 -8.23 11.67
N PHE A 210 -7.77 -9.16 12.29
CA PHE A 210 -8.98 -8.82 13.04
C PHE A 210 -8.68 -7.92 14.25
N LEU A 211 -7.67 -8.28 15.04
CA LEU A 211 -7.25 -7.48 16.21
C LEU A 211 -6.82 -6.08 15.78
N LEU A 212 -6.13 -5.96 14.65
CA LEU A 212 -5.74 -4.69 14.08
C LEU A 212 -6.96 -3.85 13.71
N GLY A 213 -8.01 -4.44 13.14
CA GLY A 213 -9.28 -3.74 12.90
C GLY A 213 -9.92 -3.18 14.18
N VAL A 214 -9.88 -3.95 15.29
CA VAL A 214 -10.32 -3.47 16.61
C VAL A 214 -9.44 -2.33 17.11
N VAL A 215 -8.12 -2.44 16.98
CA VAL A 215 -7.18 -1.38 17.36
C VAL A 215 -7.41 -0.13 16.52
N THR A 216 -7.62 -0.25 15.21
CA THR A 216 -7.94 0.87 14.31
C THR A 216 -9.21 1.59 14.76
N TYR A 217 -10.20 0.87 15.27
CA TYR A 217 -11.38 1.50 15.84
C TYR A 217 -11.05 2.42 17.02
N PHE A 218 -9.99 2.19 17.80
CA PHE A 218 -9.63 3.06 18.93
C PHE A 218 -8.54 4.07 18.59
N ALA A 219 -7.60 3.69 17.74
CA ALA A 219 -6.40 4.46 17.43
C ALA A 219 -6.59 5.45 16.27
N LEU A 220 -7.52 5.20 15.33
CA LEU A 220 -7.69 6.08 14.16
C LEU A 220 -8.58 7.30 14.52
N PRO A 221 -8.06 8.54 14.48
CA PRO A 221 -8.89 9.74 14.59
C PRO A 221 -9.81 9.88 13.36
N ASN A 222 -10.91 10.62 13.47
CA ASN A 222 -11.79 10.85 12.31
C ASN A 222 -11.27 11.99 11.42
N ASP A 223 -10.91 13.10 12.06
CA ASP A 223 -10.52 14.35 11.41
C ASP A 223 -9.46 15.07 12.24
N ALA A 224 -8.78 16.05 11.64
CA ALA A 224 -7.81 16.90 12.34
C ALA A 224 -8.41 17.62 13.56
N GLU A 225 -9.71 17.96 13.54
CA GLU A 225 -10.38 18.61 14.66
C GLU A 225 -10.65 17.67 15.84
N THR A 226 -10.89 16.39 15.56
CA THR A 226 -11.23 15.37 16.58
C THR A 226 -10.03 14.53 16.99
N ALA A 227 -8.84 14.84 16.47
CA ALA A 227 -7.61 14.14 16.79
C ALA A 227 -7.25 14.32 18.28
N TYR A 228 -7.18 13.20 19.00
CA TYR A 228 -6.93 13.16 20.45
C TYR A 228 -5.50 13.57 20.83
N PHE A 229 -4.55 13.52 19.87
CA PHE A 229 -3.15 13.85 20.10
C PHE A 229 -2.78 15.29 19.72
N LEU A 230 -3.71 16.07 19.15
CA LEU A 230 -3.46 17.46 18.76
C LEU A 230 -3.92 18.43 19.86
N ASP A 231 -3.08 19.41 20.18
CA ASP A 231 -3.42 20.53 21.07
C ASP A 231 -4.20 21.62 20.34
N GLU A 232 -4.84 22.54 21.07
CA GLU A 232 -5.69 23.57 20.45
C GLU A 232 -4.92 24.51 19.50
N ASN A 233 -3.66 24.82 19.84
CA ASN A 233 -2.77 25.60 18.97
C ASN A 233 -2.43 24.84 17.67
N GLU A 234 -2.22 23.53 17.76
CA GLU A 234 -1.94 22.66 16.61
C GLU A 234 -3.18 22.49 15.73
N ARG A 235 -4.38 22.39 16.33
CA ARG A 235 -5.66 22.40 15.60
C ARG A 235 -5.88 23.71 14.87
N ALA A 236 -5.58 24.84 15.50
CA ALA A 236 -5.63 26.15 14.85
C ALA A 236 -4.65 26.23 13.67
N LEU A 237 -3.43 25.70 13.82
CA LEU A 237 -2.45 25.62 12.75
C LEU A 237 -2.94 24.72 11.60
N MET A 238 -3.58 23.57 11.89
CA MET A 238 -4.21 22.71 10.87
C MET A 238 -5.29 23.45 10.08
N ARG A 239 -6.16 24.22 10.75
CA ARG A 239 -7.19 25.04 10.08
C ARG A 239 -6.55 26.07 9.14
N LEU A 240 -5.49 26.74 9.60
CA LEU A 240 -4.75 27.71 8.79
C LEU A 240 -4.07 27.05 7.58
N ARG A 241 -3.49 25.86 7.73
CA ARG A 241 -2.88 25.10 6.63
C ARG A 241 -3.92 24.68 5.58
N HIS A 242 -5.04 24.11 6.01
CA HIS A 242 -6.13 23.72 5.10
C HIS A 242 -6.77 24.91 4.39
N ALA A 243 -6.82 26.07 5.04
CA ALA A 243 -7.29 27.32 4.42
C ALA A 243 -6.29 27.92 3.42
N ARG A 244 -4.98 27.68 3.61
CA ARG A 244 -3.90 28.13 2.70
C ARG A 244 -3.79 27.28 1.43
N GLU A 245 -4.32 26.06 1.40
CA GLU A 245 -4.30 25.24 0.18
C GLU A 245 -5.20 25.85 -0.93
N TYR A 246 -4.55 26.39 -1.96
CA TYR A 246 -5.18 26.84 -3.20
C TYR A 246 -5.90 25.68 -3.91
N GLY A 247 -7.17 25.88 -4.29
CA GLY A 247 -8.00 24.86 -4.94
C GLY A 247 -8.86 24.02 -3.99
N ASN A 248 -9.13 24.54 -2.78
CA ASN A 248 -10.12 24.05 -1.83
C ASN A 248 -11.39 24.92 -1.82
N THR A 249 -11.73 25.56 -2.95
CA THR A 249 -13.01 26.26 -3.12
C THR A 249 -14.15 25.25 -3.06
N ALA A 250 -15.30 25.63 -2.49
CA ALA A 250 -16.49 24.78 -2.42
C ALA A 250 -16.84 24.16 -3.79
N SER A 251 -16.62 24.88 -4.90
CA SER A 251 -16.88 24.39 -6.26
C SER A 251 -15.85 23.37 -6.79
N SER A 252 -14.66 23.26 -6.20
CA SER A 252 -13.65 22.24 -6.55
C SER A 252 -13.88 20.91 -5.82
N ARG A 253 -14.64 20.94 -4.72
CA ARG A 253 -15.05 19.77 -3.94
C ARG A 253 -16.36 19.15 -4.45
N GLU A 254 -17.13 19.89 -5.24
CA GLU A 254 -18.36 19.38 -5.86
C GLU A 254 -18.04 18.47 -7.04
N PHE A 255 -18.60 17.26 -7.01
CA PHE A 255 -18.46 16.29 -8.08
C PHE A 255 -19.12 16.82 -9.35
N SER A 256 -18.32 17.37 -10.24
CA SER A 256 -18.75 17.84 -11.55
C SER A 256 -18.79 16.66 -12.53
N LYS A 257 -20.01 16.24 -12.89
CA LYS A 257 -20.22 15.22 -13.94
C LYS A 257 -19.52 15.61 -15.25
N LYS A 258 -19.37 16.92 -15.50
CA LYS A 258 -18.67 17.46 -16.67
C LYS A 258 -17.17 17.17 -16.61
N ASP A 259 -16.53 17.39 -15.47
CA ASP A 259 -15.09 17.15 -15.29
C ASP A 259 -14.78 15.64 -15.31
N MET A 260 -15.65 14.82 -14.72
CA MET A 260 -15.58 13.37 -14.84
C MET A 260 -15.63 12.93 -16.32
N MET A 261 -16.58 13.46 -17.09
CA MET A 261 -16.72 13.11 -18.51
C MET A 261 -15.54 13.61 -19.35
N CYS A 262 -14.91 14.72 -18.98
CA CYS A 262 -13.66 15.18 -19.59
C CYS A 262 -12.51 14.19 -19.32
N ALA A 263 -12.37 13.69 -18.09
CA ALA A 263 -11.36 12.69 -17.75
C ALA A 263 -11.56 11.38 -18.55
N PHE A 264 -12.79 10.89 -18.69
CA PHE A 264 -13.10 9.70 -19.52
C PHE A 264 -12.80 9.89 -21.01
N LYS A 265 -12.73 11.13 -21.51
CA LYS A 265 -12.41 11.45 -22.89
C LYS A 265 -10.93 11.74 -23.12
N ASP A 266 -10.12 11.90 -22.07
CA ASP A 266 -8.69 12.15 -22.21
C ASP A 266 -7.96 10.83 -22.52
N TRP A 267 -7.32 10.77 -23.69
CA TRP A 267 -6.55 9.60 -24.11
C TRP A 267 -5.39 9.29 -23.16
N LYS A 268 -4.85 10.30 -22.45
CA LYS A 268 -3.76 10.11 -21.48
C LYS A 268 -4.19 9.26 -20.30
N VAL A 269 -5.45 9.40 -19.87
CA VAL A 269 -6.02 8.59 -18.79
C VAL A 269 -6.09 7.13 -19.22
N TRP A 270 -6.61 6.87 -20.42
CA TRP A 270 -6.66 5.50 -20.96
C TRP A 270 -5.27 4.90 -21.19
N ALA A 271 -4.32 5.70 -21.71
CA ALA A 271 -2.94 5.25 -21.88
C ALA A 271 -2.29 4.90 -20.53
N PHE A 272 -2.54 5.70 -19.48
CA PHE A 272 -2.08 5.40 -18.12
C PHE A 272 -2.75 4.14 -17.56
N CYS A 273 -4.07 3.97 -17.73
CA CYS A 273 -4.79 2.77 -17.28
C CYS A 273 -4.24 1.50 -17.94
N VAL A 274 -3.98 1.52 -19.25
CA VAL A 274 -3.41 0.37 -19.98
C VAL A 274 -1.99 0.07 -19.50
N ALA A 275 -1.17 1.10 -19.28
CA ALA A 275 0.17 0.92 -18.74
C ALA A 275 0.13 0.33 -17.32
N GLN A 276 -0.71 0.89 -16.44
CA GLN A 276 -0.87 0.44 -15.06
C GLN A 276 -1.41 -0.99 -14.98
N PHE A 277 -2.34 -1.36 -15.85
CA PHE A 277 -2.86 -2.73 -15.94
C PHE A 277 -1.74 -3.76 -16.16
N GLY A 278 -0.81 -3.50 -17.08
CA GLY A 278 0.33 -4.39 -17.31
C GLY A 278 1.27 -4.49 -16.11
N VAL A 279 1.50 -3.36 -15.44
CA VAL A 279 2.37 -3.27 -14.26
C VAL A 279 1.76 -3.98 -13.04
N ASP A 280 0.45 -3.83 -12.81
CA ASP A 280 -0.25 -4.50 -11.71
C ASP A 280 -0.37 -6.01 -11.98
N THR A 281 -0.59 -6.41 -13.23
CA THR A 281 -0.56 -7.83 -13.63
C THR A 281 0.80 -8.45 -13.32
N MET A 282 1.88 -7.73 -13.61
CA MET A 282 3.23 -8.14 -13.26
C MET A 282 3.42 -8.26 -11.74
N LEU A 283 2.91 -7.30 -10.95
CA LEU A 283 3.01 -7.29 -9.48
C LEU A 283 2.34 -8.49 -8.84
N TYR A 284 1.07 -8.71 -9.14
CA TYR A 284 0.31 -9.80 -8.53
C TYR A 284 0.73 -11.17 -9.05
N GLY A 285 1.08 -11.26 -10.35
CA GLY A 285 1.64 -12.48 -10.93
C GLY A 285 2.95 -12.86 -10.26
N PHE A 286 3.91 -11.94 -10.16
CA PHE A 286 5.17 -12.22 -9.49
C PHE A 286 4.96 -12.55 -8.01
N SER A 287 4.24 -11.71 -7.27
CA SER A 287 4.17 -11.85 -5.80
C SER A 287 3.42 -13.12 -5.36
N THR A 288 2.39 -13.52 -6.10
CA THR A 288 1.62 -14.73 -5.77
C THR A 288 2.36 -16.01 -6.15
N PHE A 289 3.07 -16.00 -7.28
CA PHE A 289 3.72 -17.20 -7.81
C PHE A 289 5.21 -17.31 -7.48
N LEU A 290 5.84 -16.28 -6.91
CA LEU A 290 7.27 -16.31 -6.54
C LEU A 290 7.67 -17.54 -5.71
N PRO A 291 6.91 -17.96 -4.68
CA PRO A 291 7.27 -19.17 -3.93
C PRO A 291 7.24 -20.42 -4.81
N THR A 292 6.27 -20.53 -5.73
CA THR A 292 6.20 -21.64 -6.70
C THR A 292 7.34 -21.58 -7.70
N ILE A 293 7.65 -20.40 -8.24
CA ILE A 293 8.79 -20.20 -9.14
C ILE A 293 10.05 -20.69 -8.46
N ILE A 294 10.35 -20.22 -7.24
CA ILE A 294 11.53 -20.64 -6.50
C ILE A 294 11.48 -22.14 -6.19
N ARG A 295 10.34 -22.75 -5.87
CA ARG A 295 10.26 -24.22 -5.72
C ARG A 295 10.68 -24.94 -7.00
N ASP A 296 10.26 -24.45 -8.16
CA ASP A 296 10.53 -25.10 -9.44
C ASP A 296 11.99 -24.93 -9.91
N LEU A 297 12.76 -24.00 -9.34
CA LEU A 297 14.16 -23.78 -9.73
C LEU A 297 15.11 -24.86 -9.18
N GLY A 298 14.70 -25.71 -8.24
CA GLY A 298 15.62 -26.63 -7.56
C GLY A 298 15.03 -27.36 -6.36
N ASP A 299 15.80 -28.32 -5.85
CA ASP A 299 15.36 -29.28 -4.82
C ASP A 299 15.50 -28.69 -3.40
N TRP A 300 14.78 -27.61 -3.12
CA TRP A 300 14.68 -27.05 -1.77
C TRP A 300 13.51 -27.67 -1.00
N THR A 301 13.56 -27.62 0.32
CA THR A 301 12.42 -27.92 1.19
C THR A 301 11.40 -26.78 1.18
N VAL A 302 10.16 -27.06 1.64
CA VAL A 302 9.10 -26.05 1.67
C VAL A 302 9.51 -24.80 2.43
N ALA A 303 10.10 -25.00 3.59
CA ALA A 303 10.62 -23.95 4.44
C ALA A 303 11.74 -23.15 3.75
N GLU A 304 12.75 -23.81 3.17
CA GLU A 304 13.86 -23.13 2.49
C GLU A 304 13.39 -22.22 1.34
N THR A 305 12.43 -22.68 0.53
CA THR A 305 11.86 -21.85 -0.54
C THR A 305 11.20 -20.60 -0.01
N GLN A 306 10.46 -20.69 1.09
CA GLN A 306 9.85 -19.52 1.72
C GLN A 306 10.91 -18.53 2.18
N LEU A 307 12.01 -19.02 2.77
CA LEU A 307 13.13 -18.17 3.17
C LEU A 307 13.81 -17.49 1.97
N LEU A 308 13.93 -18.18 0.83
CA LEU A 308 14.51 -17.64 -0.40
C LEU A 308 13.64 -16.55 -1.06
N THR A 309 12.36 -16.44 -0.74
CA THR A 309 11.53 -15.31 -1.23
C THR A 309 11.92 -13.98 -0.55
N VAL A 310 12.36 -14.04 0.72
CA VAL A 310 12.59 -12.87 1.58
C VAL A 310 13.64 -11.91 0.99
N PRO A 311 14.82 -12.38 0.53
CA PRO A 311 15.81 -11.51 -0.12
C PRO A 311 15.29 -10.81 -1.37
N CYS A 312 14.45 -11.46 -2.19
CA CYS A 312 13.89 -10.85 -3.40
C CYS A 312 13.01 -9.64 -3.04
N TYR A 313 12.10 -9.82 -2.08
CA TYR A 313 11.24 -8.73 -1.61
C TYR A 313 12.01 -7.61 -0.90
N PHE A 314 13.02 -7.96 -0.10
CA PHE A 314 13.86 -6.97 0.56
C PHE A 314 14.64 -6.10 -0.45
N LEU A 315 15.18 -6.72 -1.52
CA LEU A 315 15.82 -5.98 -2.60
C LEU A 315 14.81 -5.06 -3.31
N GLY A 316 13.59 -5.56 -3.57
CA GLY A 316 12.51 -4.76 -4.15
C GLY A 316 12.17 -3.52 -3.31
N ALA A 317 12.03 -3.70 -2.00
CA ALA A 317 11.78 -2.60 -1.05
C ALA A 317 12.94 -1.59 -1.02
N ALA A 318 14.19 -2.07 -0.96
CA ALA A 318 15.37 -1.23 -0.94
C ALA A 318 15.53 -0.44 -2.26
N ALA A 319 15.29 -1.08 -3.40
CA ALA A 319 15.29 -0.45 -4.71
C ALA A 319 14.21 0.63 -4.82
N TYR A 320 12.98 0.32 -4.37
CA TYR A 320 11.88 1.29 -4.35
C TYR A 320 12.20 2.52 -3.50
N MET A 321 12.65 2.34 -2.26
CA MET A 321 12.97 3.48 -1.38
C MET A 321 14.10 4.34 -1.95
N SER A 322 15.16 3.70 -2.46
CA SER A 322 16.32 4.41 -3.03
C SER A 322 15.93 5.20 -4.27
N THR A 323 15.16 4.58 -5.17
CA THR A 323 14.72 5.21 -6.41
C THR A 323 13.65 6.26 -6.16
N ALA A 324 12.72 6.07 -5.21
CA ALA A 324 11.74 7.08 -4.82
C ALA A 324 12.44 8.36 -4.32
N PHE A 325 13.40 8.21 -3.40
CA PHE A 325 14.19 9.35 -2.90
C PHE A 325 14.98 10.05 -4.01
N LEU A 326 15.66 9.28 -4.87
CA LEU A 326 16.46 9.84 -5.96
C LEU A 326 15.59 10.51 -7.03
N SER A 327 14.45 9.91 -7.35
CA SER A 327 13.49 10.43 -8.31
C SER A 327 12.82 11.71 -7.81
N ASP A 328 12.56 11.83 -6.51
CA ASP A 328 12.05 13.08 -5.94
C ASP A 328 13.12 14.18 -5.93
N LYS A 329 14.40 13.84 -5.74
CA LYS A 329 15.49 14.83 -5.84
C LYS A 329 15.73 15.30 -7.28
N LEU A 330 15.68 14.39 -8.24
CA LEU A 330 15.98 14.68 -9.65
C LEU A 330 14.76 15.11 -10.46
N GLN A 331 13.54 14.90 -9.96
CA GLN A 331 12.27 15.20 -10.64
C GLN A 331 12.12 14.56 -12.02
N GLN A 332 12.88 13.49 -12.31
CA GLN A 332 12.90 12.75 -13.58
C GLN A 332 12.18 11.40 -13.46
N ARG A 333 10.94 11.42 -12.99
CA ARG A 333 10.15 10.21 -12.66
C ARG A 333 10.02 9.23 -13.84
N GLY A 334 9.75 9.74 -15.05
CA GLY A 334 9.58 8.89 -16.24
C GLY A 334 10.83 8.08 -16.61
N LEU A 335 12.03 8.63 -16.42
CA LEU A 335 13.28 7.93 -16.76
C LEU A 335 13.49 6.72 -15.85
N PHE A 336 13.23 6.89 -14.54
CA PHE A 336 13.32 5.79 -13.58
C PHE A 336 12.32 4.67 -13.90
N CYS A 337 11.08 5.01 -14.26
CA CYS A 337 10.10 4.00 -14.69
C CYS A 337 10.58 3.18 -15.89
N VAL A 338 11.16 3.82 -16.90
CA VAL A 338 11.65 3.12 -18.10
C VAL A 338 12.85 2.23 -17.76
N ILE A 339 13.83 2.74 -17.02
CA ILE A 339 15.03 1.98 -16.63
C ILE A 339 14.64 0.74 -15.84
N PHE A 340 13.84 0.90 -14.77
CA PHE A 340 13.44 -0.21 -13.92
C PHE A 340 12.43 -1.14 -14.60
N GLY A 341 11.61 -0.64 -15.53
CA GLY A 341 10.77 -1.46 -16.39
C GLY A 341 11.60 -2.37 -17.31
N VAL A 342 12.66 -1.84 -17.92
CA VAL A 342 13.60 -2.65 -18.72
C VAL A 342 14.30 -3.70 -17.86
N ILE A 343 14.70 -3.36 -16.63
CA ILE A 343 15.28 -4.31 -15.68
C ILE A 343 14.31 -5.47 -15.39
N SER A 344 13.01 -5.19 -15.16
CA SER A 344 12.01 -6.24 -14.98
C SER A 344 11.82 -7.10 -16.22
N VAL A 345 11.81 -6.50 -17.43
CA VAL A 345 11.73 -7.25 -18.69
C VAL A 345 12.93 -8.20 -18.85
N VAL A 346 14.14 -7.72 -18.56
CA VAL A 346 15.34 -8.56 -18.57
C VAL A 346 15.23 -9.67 -17.54
N GLY A 347 14.72 -9.39 -16.34
CA GLY A 347 14.47 -10.39 -15.31
C GLY A 347 13.55 -11.52 -15.77
N TYR A 348 12.43 -11.19 -16.42
CA TYR A 348 11.54 -12.19 -17.01
C TYR A 348 12.17 -12.94 -18.19
N ALA A 349 12.93 -12.25 -19.04
CA ALA A 349 13.66 -12.91 -20.13
C ALA A 349 14.66 -13.95 -19.60
N VAL A 350 15.33 -13.66 -18.47
CA VAL A 350 16.20 -14.61 -17.78
C VAL A 350 15.41 -15.78 -17.21
N LEU A 351 14.23 -15.54 -16.61
CA LEU A 351 13.36 -16.61 -16.09
C LEU A 351 12.83 -17.55 -17.17
N LEU A 352 12.68 -17.07 -18.41
CA LEU A 352 12.24 -17.87 -19.56
C LEU A 352 13.40 -18.54 -20.32
N ALA A 353 14.64 -18.14 -20.07
CA ALA A 353 15.81 -18.69 -20.74
C ALA A 353 16.19 -20.05 -20.15
N ASP A 354 16.80 -20.90 -20.97
CA ASP A 354 17.38 -22.17 -20.53
C ASP A 354 18.76 -21.91 -19.90
N VAL A 355 18.74 -21.58 -18.62
CA VAL A 355 19.93 -21.23 -17.82
C VAL A 355 19.91 -22.00 -16.50
N SER A 356 21.02 -21.96 -15.76
CA SER A 356 21.10 -22.66 -14.47
C SER A 356 20.21 -22.02 -13.40
N SER A 357 19.80 -22.81 -12.41
CA SER A 357 18.94 -22.39 -11.29
C SER A 357 19.40 -21.12 -10.59
N GLY A 358 20.72 -20.93 -10.44
CA GLY A 358 21.28 -19.72 -9.84
C GLY A 358 21.02 -18.45 -10.67
N VAL A 359 21.00 -18.59 -12.00
CA VAL A 359 20.69 -17.48 -12.91
C VAL A 359 19.20 -17.19 -12.92
N HIS A 360 18.33 -18.20 -12.84
CA HIS A 360 16.90 -17.98 -12.64
C HIS A 360 16.59 -17.27 -11.31
N TYR A 361 17.28 -17.64 -10.22
CA TYR A 361 17.13 -16.97 -8.94
C TYR A 361 17.60 -15.50 -9.03
N PHE A 362 18.69 -15.22 -9.74
CA PHE A 362 19.09 -13.85 -10.07
C PHE A 362 18.01 -13.10 -10.87
N GLY A 363 17.34 -13.77 -11.82
CA GLY A 363 16.17 -13.23 -12.52
C GLY A 363 15.06 -12.77 -11.58
N CYS A 364 14.78 -13.52 -10.51
CA CYS A 364 13.80 -13.12 -9.49
C CYS A 364 14.16 -11.80 -8.79
N PHE A 365 15.45 -11.56 -8.50
CA PHE A 365 15.90 -10.29 -7.93
C PHE A 365 15.74 -9.12 -8.91
N LEU A 366 16.03 -9.33 -10.20
CA LEU A 366 15.85 -8.30 -11.21
C LEU A 366 14.37 -7.93 -11.36
N VAL A 367 13.49 -8.93 -11.42
CA VAL A 367 12.04 -8.69 -11.47
C VAL A 367 11.61 -7.90 -10.25
N ALA A 368 11.90 -8.37 -9.03
CA ALA A 368 11.51 -7.71 -7.79
C ALA A 368 12.04 -6.27 -7.68
N GLY A 369 13.29 -6.03 -8.07
CA GLY A 369 13.91 -4.71 -8.05
C GLY A 369 13.24 -3.69 -8.97
N GLY A 370 12.84 -4.12 -10.17
CA GLY A 370 12.12 -3.26 -11.12
C GLY A 370 10.62 -3.10 -10.81
N LEU A 371 9.99 -4.18 -10.34
CA LEU A 371 8.54 -4.28 -10.14
C LEU A 371 7.99 -3.17 -9.25
N TYR A 372 8.50 -3.05 -8.03
CA TYR A 372 7.97 -2.11 -7.04
C TYR A 372 8.21 -0.65 -7.44
N VAL A 373 9.32 -0.36 -8.13
CA VAL A 373 9.61 0.98 -8.69
C VAL A 373 8.56 1.35 -9.73
N VAL A 374 8.27 0.47 -10.67
CA VAL A 374 7.36 0.75 -11.78
C VAL A 374 5.90 0.81 -11.31
N VAL A 375 5.52 0.11 -10.24
CA VAL A 375 4.16 0.21 -9.66
C VAL A 375 3.96 1.54 -8.95
N GLY A 376 4.84 1.89 -8.00
CA GLY A 376 4.56 3.01 -7.09
C GLY A 376 4.86 4.38 -7.67
N LEU A 377 5.88 4.50 -8.54
CA LEU A 377 6.36 5.79 -9.02
C LEU A 377 5.40 6.52 -10.00
N PRO A 378 4.74 5.83 -10.96
CA PRO A 378 3.74 6.46 -11.82
C PRO A 378 2.52 6.96 -11.04
N LEU A 379 2.06 6.22 -10.03
CA LEU A 379 0.93 6.64 -9.20
C LEU A 379 1.24 7.92 -8.40
N ALA A 380 2.44 8.02 -7.85
CA ALA A 380 2.93 9.24 -7.21
C ALA A 380 3.08 10.42 -8.19
N TRP A 381 3.17 10.17 -9.51
CA TRP A 381 3.29 11.19 -10.54
C TRP A 381 1.93 11.75 -11.01
N VAL A 382 0.88 10.92 -10.99
CA VAL A 382 -0.48 11.34 -11.34
C VAL A 382 -1.19 12.04 -10.18
N SER A 383 -0.77 11.77 -8.94
CA SER A 383 -1.24 12.41 -7.69
C SER A 383 -0.73 13.84 -7.57
#